data_AF-A0A5B8XP68-F1
#
_entry.id   AF-A0A5B8XP68-F1
#
_cell.length_a   1.000
_cell.length_b   1.000
_cell.length_c   1.000
_cell.angle_alpha   90.00
_cell.angle_beta   90.00
_cell.angle_gamma   90.00
#
_symmetry.space_group_name_H-M   'P 1'
#
loop_
_entity.id
_entity.type
_entity.pdbx_description
1 polymer ?
#
loop_
_entity_poly.entity_id
_entity_poly.type
_entity_poly.pdbx_seq_one_letter_code
_entity_poly.pdbx_strand_id
1 'polypeptide(L)'
;MNQEMKERLKLFGLGAGVGTGLSILLLMGWFTSYEPPAEVTKRVVVSSCDLKSGETLTEKCTEIRDVAERFVPPGGLEAERLPYALNKKVKVDVPSGHAFRGDDIEGLPPRP
;
A
#
# COMPACT_ATOMS: atom_id res chain seq x y z
N MET A 1 -15.63 41.43 43.29
CA MET A 1 -14.84 40.30 42.74
C MET A 1 -13.52 40.24 43.52
N ASN A 2 -13.32 39.22 44.35
CA ASN A 2 -12.23 39.18 45.34
C ASN A 2 -10.84 39.06 44.68
N GLN A 3 -9.89 39.91 45.10
CA GLN A 3 -8.51 39.95 44.59
C GLN A 3 -7.78 38.60 44.76
N GLU A 4 -8.07 37.89 45.84
CA GLU A 4 -7.46 36.59 46.16
C GLU A 4 -7.81 35.49 45.13
N MET A 5 -9.05 35.49 44.61
CA MET A 5 -9.46 34.58 43.54
C MET A 5 -8.70 34.86 42.24
N LYS A 6 -8.35 36.13 41.98
CA LYS A 6 -7.64 36.58 40.77
C LYS A 6 -6.17 36.12 40.76
N GLU A 7 -5.52 36.09 41.92
CA GLU A 7 -4.14 35.61 42.04
C GLU A 7 -4.04 34.09 41.93
N ARG A 8 -4.96 33.35 42.55
CA ARG A 8 -5.02 31.89 42.40
C ARG A 8 -5.26 31.49 40.93
N LEU A 9 -6.14 32.19 40.22
CA LEU A 9 -6.41 31.90 38.79
C LEU A 9 -5.16 32.08 37.91
N LYS A 10 -4.31 33.07 38.21
CA LYS A 10 -3.04 33.30 37.49
C LYS A 10 -2.04 32.17 37.71
N LEU A 11 -1.95 31.66 38.94
CA LEU A 11 -1.10 30.52 39.29
C LEU A 11 -1.55 29.23 38.57
N PHE A 12 -2.86 28.99 38.48
CA PHE A 12 -3.39 27.88 37.69
C PHE A 12 -3.13 28.02 36.19
N GLY A 13 -3.27 29.23 35.62
CA GLY A 13 -3.01 29.50 34.20
C GLY A 13 -1.53 29.29 33.80
N LEU A 14 -0.60 29.70 34.67
CA LEU A 14 0.85 29.49 34.46
C LEU A 14 1.22 28.00 34.49
N GLY A 15 0.68 27.22 35.44
CA GLY A 15 0.92 25.78 35.53
C GLY A 15 0.34 24.99 34.35
N ALA A 16 -0.85 25.37 33.88
CA ALA A 16 -1.51 24.74 32.72
C ALA A 16 -0.77 25.01 31.40
N GLY A 17 -0.18 26.20 31.24
CA GLY A 17 0.60 26.55 30.04
C GLY A 17 1.90 25.76 29.91
N VAL A 18 2.61 25.50 31.03
CA VAL A 18 3.85 24.70 31.02
C VAL A 18 3.55 23.23 30.75
N GLY A 19 2.49 22.68 31.37
CA GLY A 19 2.08 21.28 31.15
C GLY A 19 1.69 21.00 29.70
N THR A 20 0.87 21.88 29.10
CA THR A 20 0.45 21.74 27.70
C THR A 20 1.61 21.92 26.71
N GLY A 21 2.53 22.85 26.98
CA GLY A 21 3.75 23.02 26.16
C GLY A 21 4.65 21.78 26.15
N LEU A 22 4.86 21.15 27.32
CA LEU A 22 5.66 19.93 27.42
C LEU A 22 5.00 18.73 26.72
N SER A 23 3.66 18.62 26.80
CA SER A 23 2.91 17.59 26.07
C SER A 23 3.02 17.75 24.55
N ILE A 24 3.03 18.99 24.03
CA ILE A 24 3.20 19.25 22.60
C ILE A 24 4.61 18.87 22.13
N LEU A 25 5.65 19.18 22.91
CA LEU A 25 7.03 18.80 22.58
C LEU A 25 7.22 17.28 22.58
N LEU A 26 6.63 16.57 23.54
CA LEU A 26 6.64 15.11 23.58
C LEU A 26 5.91 14.49 22.38
N LEU A 27 4.77 15.04 21.99
CA LEU A 27 4.05 14.61 20.80
C LEU A 27 4.87 14.86 19.52
N MET A 28 5.47 16.05 19.37
CA MET A 28 6.32 16.34 18.22
C MET A 28 7.53 15.40 18.12
N GLY A 29 8.16 15.06 19.25
CA GLY A 29 9.26 14.09 19.29
C GLY A 29 8.84 12.67 18.88
N TRP A 30 7.59 12.28 19.14
CA TRP A 30 7.07 10.99 18.72
C TRP A 30 6.79 10.93 17.21
N PHE A 31 6.24 12.01 16.64
CA PHE A 31 5.92 12.06 15.20
C PHE A 31 7.17 12.09 14.31
N THR A 32 8.27 12.69 14.76
CA THR A 32 9.51 12.75 13.95
C THR A 32 10.30 11.46 13.93
N SER A 33 10.12 10.59 14.93
CA SER A 33 10.83 9.30 14.99
C SER A 33 10.10 8.15 14.28
N TYR A 34 8.89 8.40 13.78
CA TYR A 34 8.15 7.42 12.99
C TYR A 34 8.49 7.59 11.51
N GLU A 35 9.65 7.07 11.10
CA GLU A 35 9.84 6.72 9.69
C GLU A 35 8.93 5.52 9.41
N PRO A 36 7.87 5.66 8.58
CA PRO A 36 7.14 4.49 8.13
C PRO A 36 8.16 3.56 7.46
N PRO A 37 8.19 2.26 7.79
CA PRO A 37 9.11 1.32 7.17
C PRO A 37 8.97 1.46 5.66
N ALA A 38 10.09 1.61 4.95
CA ALA A 38 10.11 1.74 3.50
C ALA A 38 9.21 0.65 2.91
N GLU A 39 8.06 1.06 2.39
CA GLU A 39 7.04 0.12 1.95
C GLU A 39 7.63 -0.62 0.75
N VAL A 40 7.93 -1.92 0.94
CA VAL A 40 8.50 -2.75 -0.12
C VAL A 40 7.45 -2.86 -1.21
N THR A 41 7.63 -2.10 -2.29
CA THR A 41 6.77 -2.15 -3.47
C THR A 41 7.23 -3.28 -4.38
N LYS A 42 6.26 -3.98 -4.96
CA LYS A 42 6.48 -5.01 -5.99
C LYS A 42 5.75 -4.60 -7.26
N ARG A 43 6.38 -4.91 -8.39
CA ARG A 43 5.84 -4.70 -9.73
C ARG A 43 5.05 -5.93 -10.17
N VAL A 44 3.73 -5.82 -10.20
CA VAL A 44 2.84 -6.91 -10.61
C VAL A 44 2.14 -6.59 -11.92
N VAL A 45 1.74 -7.65 -12.62
CA VAL A 45 0.93 -7.54 -13.83
C VAL A 45 -0.54 -7.59 -13.47
N VAL A 46 -1.29 -6.60 -13.93
CA VAL A 46 -2.74 -6.42 -13.73
C VAL A 46 -3.45 -6.45 -15.07
N SER A 47 -4.65 -7.01 -15.11
CA SER A 47 -5.48 -7.00 -16.30
C SER A 47 -6.05 -5.61 -16.55
N SER A 48 -5.87 -5.06 -17.75
CA SER A 48 -6.53 -3.80 -18.16
C SER A 48 -7.87 -4.05 -18.85
N CYS A 49 -8.19 -5.31 -19.18
CA CYS A 49 -9.43 -5.73 -19.85
C CYS A 49 -10.04 -6.94 -19.13
N ASP A 50 -11.31 -7.25 -19.41
CA ASP A 50 -11.90 -8.50 -18.95
C ASP A 50 -11.47 -9.62 -19.90
N LEU A 51 -10.72 -10.60 -19.37
CA LEU A 51 -10.25 -11.77 -20.11
C LEU A 51 -11.03 -13.00 -19.67
N LYS A 52 -11.47 -13.81 -20.64
CA LYS A 52 -12.10 -15.09 -20.38
C LYS A 52 -11.10 -16.24 -20.45
N SER A 53 -11.45 -17.33 -19.78
CA SER A 53 -10.75 -18.60 -19.91
C SER A 53 -10.62 -19.01 -21.38
N GLY A 54 -9.40 -19.34 -21.79
CA GLY A 54 -9.02 -19.72 -23.14
C GLY A 54 -8.60 -18.55 -24.05
N GLU A 55 -8.80 -17.30 -23.63
CA GLU A 55 -8.35 -16.13 -24.37
C GLU A 55 -6.84 -15.90 -24.23
N THR A 56 -6.26 -15.29 -25.27
CA THR A 56 -4.83 -15.02 -25.32
C THR A 56 -4.50 -13.75 -24.55
N LEU A 57 -3.53 -13.84 -23.64
CA LEU A 57 -2.97 -12.68 -22.96
C LEU A 57 -2.17 -11.83 -23.95
N THR A 58 -2.64 -10.62 -24.19
CA THR A 58 -1.98 -9.64 -25.07
C THR A 58 -1.47 -8.46 -24.26
N GLU A 59 -0.43 -7.80 -24.76
CA GLU A 59 0.19 -6.65 -24.10
C GLU A 59 -0.82 -5.51 -23.87
N LYS A 60 -1.80 -5.36 -24.77
CA LYS A 60 -2.88 -4.37 -24.67
C LYS A 60 -3.79 -4.59 -23.47
N CYS A 61 -3.95 -5.85 -23.06
CA CYS A 61 -4.82 -6.26 -21.95
C CYS A 61 -4.04 -6.36 -20.62
N THR A 62 -2.78 -5.92 -20.58
CA THR A 62 -1.91 -6.01 -19.41
C THR A 62 -1.36 -4.64 -19.03
N GLU A 63 -1.29 -4.38 -17.72
CA GLU A 63 -0.71 -3.17 -17.14
C GLU A 63 0.26 -3.58 -16.03
N ILE A 64 1.40 -2.91 -15.91
CA ILE A 64 2.33 -3.13 -14.80
C ILE A 64 2.05 -2.08 -13.72
N ARG A 65 1.77 -2.52 -12.50
CA ARG A 65 1.53 -1.62 -11.36
C ARG A 65 2.49 -1.89 -10.22
N ASP A 66 2.94 -0.81 -9.60
CA ASP A 66 3.66 -0.83 -8.33
C ASP A 66 2.63 -0.92 -7.19
N VAL A 67 2.67 -2.01 -6.45
CA VAL A 67 1.80 -2.23 -5.28
C VAL A 67 2.64 -2.67 -4.10
N ALA A 68 2.25 -2.25 -2.90
CA ALA A 68 2.91 -2.73 -1.68
C ALA A 68 2.82 -4.25 -1.60
N GLU A 69 3.89 -4.90 -1.15
CA GLU A 69 4.01 -6.37 -1.09
C GLU A 69 2.84 -7.05 -0.38
N ARG A 70 2.28 -6.40 0.65
CA ARG A 70 1.09 -6.86 1.39
C ARG A 70 -0.19 -7.00 0.55
N PHE A 71 -0.28 -6.31 -0.58
CA PHE A 71 -1.43 -6.36 -1.49
C PHE A 71 -1.20 -7.27 -2.70
N VAL A 72 0.00 -7.86 -2.83
CA VAL A 72 0.29 -8.78 -3.91
C VAL A 72 -0.37 -10.13 -3.60
N PRO A 73 -1.27 -10.64 -4.46
CA PRO A 73 -1.86 -11.94 -4.24
C PRO A 73 -0.78 -13.03 -4.28
N PRO A 74 -0.93 -14.11 -3.50
CA PRO A 74 0.03 -15.22 -3.52
C PRO A 74 0.08 -15.83 -4.92
N GLY A 75 1.30 -15.98 -5.46
CA GLY A 75 1.51 -16.44 -6.83
C GLY A 75 1.25 -15.37 -7.90
N GLY A 76 1.13 -14.09 -7.51
CA GLY A 76 1.01 -12.97 -8.43
C GLY A 76 2.11 -12.95 -9.49
N LEU A 77 1.74 -12.65 -10.73
CA LEU A 77 2.65 -12.56 -11.85
C LEU A 77 3.48 -11.28 -11.72
N GLU A 78 4.78 -11.46 -11.53
CA GLU A 78 5.74 -10.35 -11.49
C GLU A 78 5.98 -9.80 -12.89
N ALA A 79 6.27 -8.50 -12.97
CA ALA A 79 6.51 -7.80 -14.23
C ALA A 79 7.61 -8.45 -15.08
N GLU A 80 8.65 -8.99 -14.45
CA GLU A 80 9.76 -9.69 -15.11
C GLU A 80 9.31 -10.95 -15.85
N ARG A 81 8.17 -11.53 -15.45
CA ARG A 81 7.63 -12.75 -16.03
C ARG A 81 6.62 -12.49 -17.14
N LEU A 82 6.19 -11.24 -17.32
CA LEU A 82 5.24 -10.84 -18.36
C LEU A 82 5.66 -11.31 -19.77
N PRO A 83 6.92 -11.18 -20.23
CA PRO A 83 7.33 -11.63 -21.56
C PRO A 83 7.10 -13.12 -21.80
N TYR A 84 7.17 -13.95 -20.76
CA TYR A 84 6.94 -15.40 -20.84
C TYR A 84 5.46 -15.77 -20.77
N ALA A 85 4.61 -14.82 -20.36
CA ALA A 85 3.15 -14.96 -20.25
C ALA A 85 2.43 -14.44 -21.49
N LEU A 86 3.00 -13.45 -22.18
CA LEU A 86 2.43 -12.91 -23.41
C LEU A 86 2.23 -13.99 -24.47
N ASN A 87 1.14 -13.86 -25.22
CA ASN A 87 0.70 -14.82 -26.25
C ASN A 87 0.30 -16.21 -25.73
N LYS A 88 0.23 -16.41 -24.41
CA LYS A 88 -0.32 -17.62 -23.80
C LYS A 88 -1.79 -17.45 -23.45
N LYS A 89 -2.48 -18.56 -23.28
CA LYS A 89 -3.90 -18.56 -22.89
C LYS A 89 -4.06 -18.44 -21.39
N VAL A 90 -5.13 -17.76 -20.98
CA VAL A 90 -5.56 -17.71 -19.58
C VAL A 90 -6.41 -18.95 -19.29
N LYS A 91 -6.23 -19.58 -18.12
CA LYS A 91 -6.98 -20.78 -17.69
C LYS A 91 -8.28 -20.46 -16.96
N VAL A 92 -8.43 -19.22 -16.52
CA VAL A 92 -9.54 -18.73 -15.70
C VAL A 92 -10.01 -17.39 -16.23
N ASP A 93 -11.22 -17.00 -15.84
CA ASP A 93 -11.72 -15.65 -16.13
C ASP A 93 -11.01 -14.65 -15.22
N VAL A 94 -10.41 -13.62 -15.82
CA VAL A 94 -9.68 -12.55 -15.12
C VAL A 94 -10.35 -11.21 -15.44
N PRO A 95 -11.08 -10.62 -14.48
CA PRO A 95 -11.66 -9.31 -14.68
C PRO A 95 -10.60 -8.21 -14.74
N SER A 96 -10.94 -7.11 -15.39
CA SER A 96 -10.16 -5.88 -15.39
C SER A 96 -9.85 -5.41 -13.96
N GLY A 97 -8.67 -4.83 -13.78
CA GLY A 97 -8.13 -4.39 -12.50
C GLY A 97 -7.59 -5.50 -11.59
N HIS A 98 -7.73 -6.78 -11.96
CA HIS A 98 -7.22 -7.89 -11.15
C HIS A 98 -5.78 -8.26 -11.53
N ALA A 99 -4.97 -8.57 -10.53
CA ALA A 99 -3.61 -9.04 -10.74
C ALA A 99 -3.63 -10.49 -11.27
N PHE A 100 -2.84 -10.76 -12.31
CA PHE A 100 -2.67 -12.12 -12.81
C PHE A 100 -1.88 -12.95 -11.82
N ARG A 101 -2.19 -14.25 -11.73
CA ARG A 101 -1.36 -15.22 -11.02
C ARG A 101 -0.63 -16.08 -12.05
N GLY A 102 0.56 -16.55 -11.70
CA GLY A 102 1.33 -17.42 -12.59
C GLY A 102 0.56 -18.69 -12.97
N ASP A 103 -0.27 -19.19 -12.06
CA ASP A 103 -1.10 -20.38 -12.26
C ASP A 103 -2.26 -20.15 -13.24
N ASP A 104 -2.68 -18.89 -13.40
CA ASP A 104 -3.77 -18.51 -14.31
C ASP A 104 -3.34 -18.58 -15.78
N ILE A 105 -2.03 -18.73 -16.06
CA ILE A 105 -1.48 -18.72 -17.42
C ILE A 105 -1.05 -20.13 -17.82
N GLU A 106 -1.48 -20.56 -19.00
CA GLU A 106 -1.19 -21.88 -19.54
C GLU A 106 0.28 -22.04 -19.93
N GLY A 107 0.95 -23.07 -19.42
CA GLY A 107 2.33 -23.38 -19.79
C GLY A 107 3.36 -22.34 -19.31
N LEU A 108 3.05 -21.55 -18.29
CA LEU A 108 4.06 -20.71 -17.63
C LEU A 108 5.02 -21.62 -16.85
N PRO A 109 6.35 -21.54 -17.05
CA PRO A 109 7.30 -22.38 -16.30
C PRO A 109 7.20 -22.10 -14.78
N PRO A 110 7.51 -23.06 -13.90
CA PRO A 110 7.58 -22.80 -12.46
C PRO A 110 8.71 -21.80 -12.14
N ARG A 111 8.62 -21.16 -10.97
CA ARG A 111 9.65 -20.22 -10.50
C ARG A 111 10.98 -20.99 -10.31
N PRO A 112 12.12 -20.47 -10.79
CA PRO A 112 13.43 -21.04 -10.48
C PRO A 112 13.76 -20.92 -8.98
#